data_AF-A0A8T5JYI2-F1
#
_entry.id   AF-A0A8T5JYI2-F1
#
_cell.length_a   1.000
_cell.length_b   1.000
_cell.length_c   1.000
_cell.angle_alpha   90.00
_cell.angle_beta   90.00
_cell.angle_gamma   90.00
#
_symmetry.space_group_name_H-M   'P 1'
#
loop_
_entity.id
_entity.type
_entity.pdbx_description
1 polymer ?
#
loop_
_entity_poly.entity_id
_entity_poly.type
_entity_poly.pdbx_seq_one_letter_code
_entity_poly.pdbx_strand_id
1 'polypeptide(L)'
;MVEDLRLDSLEGVGPVTTRKLSDAGVHNVMDLIVRGPVDIAEITGMEKDTAEKIVNKARKHLVENGLLAKDFISASELYKTRQSIGKITTGTNCLDTLFDGGIETRALTEVYGEFGCGKTQFAHTMSVMVQKSKEEGGLEGGVLYIDTEGTFRPERIVQIAQAHDMD
;
A
#
# COMPACT_ATOMS: atom_id res chain seq x y z
N MET A 1 9.75 9.33 -10.15
CA MET A 1 9.46 8.55 -8.92
C MET A 1 10.29 9.01 -7.73
N VAL A 2 11.63 8.93 -7.74
CA VAL A 2 12.43 9.39 -6.57
C VAL A 2 12.55 10.93 -6.51
N GLU A 3 12.57 11.61 -7.65
CA GLU A 3 12.66 13.08 -7.71
C GLU A 3 11.41 13.79 -7.18
N ASP A 4 10.22 13.23 -7.43
CA ASP A 4 8.91 13.76 -7.01
C ASP A 4 8.68 13.69 -5.50
N LEU A 5 9.54 12.95 -4.79
CA LEU A 5 9.51 12.77 -3.34
C LEU A 5 10.49 13.70 -2.62
N ARG A 6 11.28 14.51 -3.33
CA ARG A 6 12.23 15.42 -2.67
C ARG A 6 11.52 16.62 -2.06
N LEU A 7 11.94 17.04 -0.87
CA LEU A 7 11.33 18.19 -0.20
C LEU A 7 11.48 19.51 -0.97
N ASP A 8 12.55 19.67 -1.74
CA ASP A 8 12.84 20.87 -2.52
C ASP A 8 12.12 20.91 -3.88
N SER A 9 11.38 19.86 -4.25
CA SER A 9 10.45 19.91 -5.39
C SER A 9 9.17 20.70 -5.05
N LEU A 10 8.89 20.91 -3.75
CA LEU A 10 7.69 21.61 -3.30
C LEU A 10 7.84 23.12 -3.44
N GLU A 11 6.92 23.73 -4.17
CA GLU A 11 6.89 25.18 -4.35
C GLU A 11 6.76 25.92 -3.01
N GLY A 12 7.74 26.75 -2.67
CA GLY A 12 7.79 27.50 -1.41
C GLY A 12 8.48 26.77 -0.26
N VAL A 13 9.04 25.58 -0.49
CA VAL A 13 9.97 24.91 0.44
C VAL A 13 11.39 25.22 -0.01
N GLY A 14 11.98 26.26 0.59
CA GLY A 14 13.36 26.65 0.34
C GLY A 14 14.38 25.87 1.19
N PRO A 15 15.69 26.08 0.97
CA PRO A 15 16.77 25.34 1.64
C PRO A 15 16.72 25.39 3.17
N VAL A 16 16.25 26.50 3.75
CA VAL A 16 16.09 26.65 5.20
C VAL A 16 15.00 25.73 5.74
N THR A 17 13.84 25.71 5.07
CA THR A 17 12.72 24.83 5.44
C THR A 17 13.09 23.37 5.23
N THR A 18 13.78 23.04 4.13
CA THR A 18 14.26 21.68 3.86
C THR A 18 15.20 21.18 4.96
N ARG A 19 16.16 22.00 5.40
CA ARG A 19 17.05 21.66 6.52
C ARG A 19 16.26 21.45 7.80
N LYS A 20 15.37 22.38 8.13
CA LYS A 20 14.54 22.31 9.34
C LYS A 20 13.68 21.03 9.39
N LEU A 21 13.11 20.64 8.25
CA LEU A 21 12.37 19.38 8.10
C LEU A 21 13.30 18.17 8.24
N SER A 22 14.46 18.20 7.59
CA SER A 22 15.45 17.12 7.62
C SER A 22 15.99 16.89 9.03
N ASP A 23 16.28 17.97 9.77
CA ASP A 23 16.75 17.94 11.16
C ASP A 23 15.68 17.36 12.10
N ALA A 24 14.40 17.48 11.73
CA ALA A 24 13.26 16.91 12.46
C ALA A 24 12.90 15.48 12.00
N GLY A 25 13.71 14.84 11.15
CA GLY A 25 13.46 13.48 10.66
C GLY A 25 12.36 13.38 9.59
N VAL A 26 12.15 14.45 8.84
CA VAL A 26 11.27 14.50 7.66
C VAL A 26 12.18 14.62 6.44
N HIS A 27 12.31 13.56 5.66
CA HIS A 27 13.31 13.46 4.59
C HIS A 27 12.72 13.56 3.19
N ASN A 28 11.40 13.36 3.06
CA ASN A 28 10.72 13.34 1.77
C ASN A 28 9.28 13.89 1.87
N VAL A 29 8.66 14.13 0.71
CA VAL A 29 7.30 14.67 0.59
C VAL A 29 6.26 13.73 1.21
N MET A 30 6.46 12.41 1.18
CA MET A 30 5.53 11.44 1.76
C MET A 30 5.50 11.55 3.29
N ASP A 31 6.67 11.75 3.93
CA ASP A 31 6.78 11.93 5.38
C ASP A 31 5.90 13.09 5.88
N LEU A 32 5.84 14.20 5.12
CA LEU A 32 4.99 15.35 5.45
C LEU A 32 3.51 14.97 5.55
N ILE A 33 3.03 14.12 4.64
CA ILE A 33 1.62 13.79 4.51
C ILE A 33 1.22 12.72 5.52
N VAL A 34 2.11 11.76 5.77
CA VAL A 34 1.91 10.68 6.75
C VAL A 34 1.87 11.23 8.17
N ARG A 35 2.77 12.16 8.51
CA ARG A 35 2.81 12.83 9.83
C ARG A 35 1.65 13.81 10.00
N GLY A 36 1.32 14.53 8.94
CA GLY A 36 0.27 15.55 8.96
C GLY A 36 0.71 16.85 9.65
N PRO A 37 -0.12 17.91 9.55
CA PRO A 37 0.31 19.27 9.85
C PRO A 37 0.53 19.55 11.35
N VAL A 38 -0.13 18.79 12.23
CA VAL A 38 0.03 18.93 13.69
C VAL A 38 1.41 18.43 14.13
N ASP A 39 1.74 17.18 13.77
CA ASP A 39 3.06 16.59 14.09
C ASP A 39 4.20 17.42 13.49
N ILE A 40 4.05 17.83 12.21
CA ILE A 40 5.06 18.69 11.56
C ILE A 40 5.25 20.01 12.30
N ALA A 41 4.19 20.67 12.74
CA ALA A 41 4.30 21.92 13.50
C ALA A 41 5.06 21.70 14.82
N GLU A 42 4.75 20.62 15.53
CA GLU A 42 5.35 20.27 16.82
C GLU A 42 6.84 19.94 16.70
N ILE A 43 7.21 19.01 15.82
CA ILE A 43 8.61 18.53 15.70
C ILE A 43 9.55 19.57 15.10
N THR A 44 9.03 20.47 14.26
CA THR A 44 9.83 21.53 13.66
C THR A 44 9.77 22.82 14.48
N GLY A 45 8.76 23.03 15.33
CA GLY A 45 8.50 24.34 15.94
C GLY A 45 8.12 25.39 14.89
N MET A 46 7.42 25.00 13.83
CA MET A 46 6.79 25.92 12.88
C MET A 46 5.41 26.31 13.38
N GLU A 47 4.92 27.48 12.96
CA GLU A 47 3.51 27.83 13.18
C GLU A 47 2.59 26.83 12.47
N LYS A 48 1.48 26.46 13.13
CA LYS A 48 0.52 25.47 12.64
C LYS A 48 0.02 25.79 11.22
N ASP A 49 -0.29 27.05 10.95
CA ASP A 49 -0.75 27.51 9.63
C ASP A 49 0.31 27.32 8.54
N THR A 50 1.60 27.47 8.88
CA THR A 50 2.70 27.26 7.94
C THR A 50 2.88 25.77 7.66
N ALA A 51 2.84 24.93 8.70
CA ALA A 51 2.89 23.48 8.55
C ALA A 51 1.70 22.96 7.71
N GLU A 52 0.50 23.46 7.96
CA GLU A 52 -0.70 23.12 7.18
C GLU A 52 -0.55 23.46 5.70
N LYS A 53 -0.04 24.65 5.37
CA LYS A 53 0.23 25.04 3.98
C LYS A 53 1.23 24.10 3.31
N ILE A 54 2.30 23.70 4.00
CA ILE A 54 3.33 22.80 3.46
C ILE A 54 2.75 21.41 3.21
N VAL A 55 2.03 20.83 4.18
CA VAL A 55 1.41 19.51 4.05
C VAL A 55 0.36 19.50 2.95
N ASN A 56 -0.47 20.54 2.84
CA ASN A 56 -1.46 20.64 1.77
C ASN A 56 -0.82 20.80 0.38
N LYS A 57 0.31 21.52 0.28
CA LYS A 57 1.10 21.59 -0.96
C LYS A 57 1.72 20.24 -1.31
N ALA A 58 2.27 19.53 -0.32
CA ALA A 58 2.80 18.17 -0.49
C ALA A 58 1.72 17.22 -1.04
N ARG A 59 0.52 17.26 -0.46
CA ARG A 59 -0.63 16.47 -0.95
C ARG A 59 -0.95 16.79 -2.41
N LYS A 60 -1.10 18.06 -2.75
CA LYS A 60 -1.40 18.49 -4.14
C LYS A 60 -0.31 18.04 -5.12
N HIS A 61 0.96 18.24 -4.76
CA HIS A 61 2.10 17.82 -5.58
C HIS A 61 2.06 16.32 -5.88
N LEU A 62 1.78 15.48 -4.87
CA LEU A 62 1.68 14.04 -5.10
C LEU A 62 0.46 13.65 -5.94
N VAL A 63 -0.66 14.36 -5.84
CA VAL A 63 -1.84 14.14 -6.69
C VAL A 63 -1.55 14.51 -8.15
N GLU A 64 -0.90 15.66 -8.38
CA GLU A 64 -0.53 16.14 -9.73
C GLU A 64 0.46 15.21 -10.41
N ASN A 65 1.40 14.65 -9.66
CA ASN A 65 2.38 13.67 -10.15
C ASN A 65 1.85 12.23 -10.22
N GLY A 66 0.56 12.01 -9.92
CA GLY A 66 -0.08 10.69 -10.00
C GLY A 66 0.37 9.67 -8.94
N LEU A 67 1.04 10.14 -7.88
CA LEU A 67 1.47 9.32 -6.73
C LEU A 67 0.37 9.16 -5.67
N LEU A 68 -0.56 10.13 -5.60
CA LEU A 68 -1.79 10.02 -4.83
C LEU A 68 -3.02 10.10 -5.73
N ALA A 69 -4.10 9.43 -5.32
CA ALA A 69 -5.38 9.53 -6.01
C ALA A 69 -5.97 10.94 -5.85
N LYS A 70 -6.67 11.42 -6.88
CA LYS A 70 -7.41 12.68 -6.84
C LYS A 70 -8.55 12.61 -5.81
N ASP A 71 -8.81 13.73 -5.14
CA ASP A 71 -9.91 13.84 -4.16
C ASP A 71 -11.28 13.61 -4.81
N PHE A 72 -11.45 14.10 -6.04
CA PHE A 72 -12.69 13.96 -6.81
C PHE A 72 -12.38 13.44 -8.21
N ILE A 73 -13.14 12.43 -8.62
CA ILE A 73 -13.10 11.84 -9.96
C ILE A 73 -14.52 11.65 -10.48
N SER A 74 -14.67 11.66 -11.79
CA SER A 74 -15.97 11.37 -12.41
C SER A 74 -16.33 9.88 -12.28
N ALA A 75 -17.63 9.57 -12.34
CA ALA A 75 -18.09 8.18 -12.31
C ALA A 75 -17.50 7.33 -13.46
N SER A 76 -17.27 7.93 -14.63
CA SER A 76 -16.66 7.25 -15.78
C SER A 76 -15.17 6.95 -15.56
N GLU A 77 -14.42 7.84 -14.94
CA GLU A 77 -13.02 7.59 -14.53
C GLU A 77 -12.94 6.54 -13.43
N LEU A 78 -13.84 6.60 -12.44
CA LEU A 78 -13.92 5.58 -11.39
C LEU A 78 -14.20 4.20 -12.00
N TYR A 79 -15.15 4.10 -12.93
CA TYR A 79 -15.47 2.85 -13.59
C TYR A 79 -14.27 2.26 -14.33
N LYS A 80 -13.56 3.07 -15.13
CA LYS A 80 -12.30 2.65 -15.80
C LYS A 80 -11.25 2.18 -14.81
N THR A 81 -11.12 2.86 -13.67
CA THR A 81 -10.18 2.50 -12.61
C THR A 81 -10.55 1.18 -11.93
N ARG A 82 -11.85 0.89 -11.77
CA ARG A 82 -12.32 -0.38 -11.21
C ARG A 82 -12.12 -1.56 -12.16
N GLN A 83 -12.15 -1.32 -13.47
CA GLN A 83 -11.85 -2.36 -14.47
C GLN A 83 -10.39 -2.84 -14.42
N SER A 84 -9.47 -2.05 -13.87
CA SER A 84 -8.05 -2.44 -13.69
C SER A 84 -7.74 -3.03 -12.32
N ILE A 85 -8.75 -3.29 -11.48
CA ILE A 85 -8.56 -4.00 -10.21
C ILE A 85 -8.10 -5.43 -10.52
N GLY A 86 -6.89 -5.76 -10.11
CA GLY A 86 -6.39 -7.14 -10.15
C GLY A 86 -7.08 -7.98 -9.08
N LYS A 87 -7.28 -9.26 -9.39
CA LYS A 87 -7.79 -10.28 -8.47
C LYS A 87 -6.76 -11.39 -8.34
N ILE A 88 -6.59 -11.92 -7.12
CA ILE A 88 -5.71 -13.05 -6.83
C ILE A 88 -6.58 -14.26 -6.51
N THR A 89 -6.43 -15.36 -7.25
CA THR A 89 -7.12 -16.62 -6.93
C THR A 89 -6.74 -17.10 -5.52
N THR A 90 -7.70 -17.68 -4.83
CA THR A 90 -7.49 -18.34 -3.53
C THR A 90 -6.91 -19.75 -3.67
N GLY A 91 -6.73 -20.24 -4.90
CA GLY A 91 -6.37 -21.62 -5.18
C GLY A 91 -7.53 -22.61 -5.03
N THR A 92 -8.76 -22.12 -4.77
CA THR A 92 -9.95 -22.97 -4.62
C THR A 92 -11.14 -22.39 -5.39
N ASN A 93 -11.81 -23.21 -6.19
CA ASN A 93 -12.96 -22.77 -6.97
C ASN A 93 -14.13 -22.26 -6.11
N CYS A 94 -14.33 -22.81 -4.91
CA CYS A 94 -15.45 -22.43 -4.05
C CYS A 94 -15.29 -21.03 -3.47
N LEU A 95 -14.09 -20.68 -2.99
CA LEU A 95 -13.82 -19.34 -2.48
C LEU A 95 -13.69 -18.33 -3.62
N ASP A 96 -13.12 -18.70 -4.76
CA ASP A 96 -13.08 -17.81 -5.92
C ASP A 96 -14.48 -17.50 -6.43
N THR A 97 -15.39 -18.49 -6.44
CA THR A 97 -16.80 -18.23 -6.77
C THR A 97 -17.45 -17.29 -5.75
N LEU A 98 -17.17 -17.49 -4.45
CA LEU A 98 -17.69 -16.63 -3.38
C LEU A 98 -17.18 -15.18 -3.49
N PHE A 99 -15.93 -14.99 -3.91
CA PHE A 99 -15.30 -13.67 -4.08
C PHE A 99 -15.40 -13.13 -5.51
N ASP A 100 -16.19 -13.76 -6.38
CA ASP A 100 -16.36 -13.37 -7.78
C ASP A 100 -15.01 -13.25 -8.53
N GLY A 101 -14.16 -14.27 -8.42
CA GLY A 101 -12.87 -14.37 -9.10
C GLY A 101 -11.63 -14.22 -8.20
N GLY A 102 -11.80 -14.10 -6.88
CA GLY A 102 -10.70 -14.07 -5.91
C GLY A 102 -10.55 -12.76 -5.15
N ILE A 103 -9.42 -12.59 -4.47
CA ILE A 103 -9.16 -11.45 -3.59
C ILE A 103 -8.77 -10.21 -4.40
N GLU A 104 -9.51 -9.12 -4.24
CA GLU A 104 -9.30 -7.87 -4.98
C GLU A 104 -8.12 -7.04 -4.43
N THR A 105 -7.33 -6.48 -5.35
CA THR A 105 -6.41 -5.37 -5.04
C THR A 105 -7.19 -4.08 -4.75
N ARG A 106 -6.54 -3.10 -4.11
CA ARG A 106 -7.18 -1.84 -3.70
C ARG A 106 -8.37 -2.02 -2.75
N ALA A 107 -8.44 -3.15 -2.08
CA ALA A 107 -9.38 -3.48 -1.01
C ALA A 107 -8.63 -4.05 0.19
N LEU A 108 -9.27 -4.02 1.36
CA LEU A 108 -8.83 -4.73 2.55
C LEU A 108 -9.79 -5.91 2.75
N THR A 109 -9.26 -7.14 2.73
CA THR A 109 -10.03 -8.35 3.03
C THR A 109 -9.63 -8.90 4.39
N GLU A 110 -10.60 -9.04 5.28
CA GLU A 110 -10.41 -9.58 6.61
C GLU A 110 -10.88 -11.04 6.68
N VAL A 111 -10.04 -11.92 7.25
CA VAL A 111 -10.37 -13.33 7.49
C VAL A 111 -10.29 -13.60 9.00
N TYR A 112 -11.44 -13.82 9.63
CA TYR A 112 -11.55 -14.04 11.08
C TYR A 112 -12.22 -15.38 11.42
N GLY A 113 -12.03 -15.86 12.65
CA GLY A 113 -12.57 -17.12 13.15
C GLY A 113 -11.74 -17.73 14.28
N GLU A 114 -12.15 -18.89 14.79
CA GLU A 114 -11.50 -19.58 15.91
C GLU A 114 -10.06 -20.06 15.59
N PHE A 115 -9.28 -20.40 16.62
CA PHE A 115 -7.97 -21.03 16.42
C PHE A 115 -8.13 -22.31 15.59
N GLY A 116 -7.22 -22.53 14.63
CA GLY A 116 -7.26 -23.71 13.76
C GLY A 116 -8.27 -23.64 12.60
N CYS A 117 -9.06 -22.57 12.45
CA CYS A 117 -10.03 -22.45 11.35
C CYS A 117 -9.40 -22.14 9.97
N GLY A 118 -8.07 -22.11 9.87
CA GLY A 118 -7.36 -21.96 8.60
C GLY A 118 -6.90 -20.54 8.24
N LYS A 119 -7.06 -19.52 9.10
CA LYS A 119 -6.60 -18.13 8.84
C LYS A 119 -5.14 -18.06 8.39
N THR A 120 -4.24 -18.67 9.15
CA THR A 120 -2.80 -18.70 8.84
C THR A 120 -2.54 -19.46 7.54
N GLN A 121 -3.26 -20.56 7.29
CA GLN A 121 -3.13 -21.31 6.03
C GLN A 121 -3.55 -20.46 4.83
N PHE A 122 -4.68 -19.74 4.96
CA PHE A 122 -5.14 -18.82 3.93
C PHE A 122 -4.08 -17.75 3.62
N ALA A 123 -3.49 -17.13 4.66
CA ALA A 123 -2.43 -16.13 4.47
C ALA A 123 -1.17 -16.71 3.77
N HIS A 124 -0.74 -17.92 4.14
CA HIS A 124 0.37 -18.60 3.46
C HIS A 124 0.02 -18.91 2.00
N THR A 125 -1.18 -19.40 1.72
CA THR A 125 -1.64 -19.69 0.34
C THR A 125 -1.64 -18.42 -0.50
N MET A 126 -2.25 -17.33 -0.02
CA MET A 126 -2.28 -16.07 -0.78
C MET A 126 -0.88 -15.51 -1.04
N SER A 127 0.07 -15.75 -0.14
CA SER A 127 1.47 -15.34 -0.31
C SER A 127 2.18 -16.07 -1.46
N VAL A 128 1.73 -17.29 -1.78
CA VAL A 128 2.21 -18.03 -2.96
C VAL A 128 1.41 -17.62 -4.21
N MET A 129 0.08 -17.58 -4.12
CA MET A 129 -0.79 -17.34 -5.28
C MET A 129 -0.53 -15.99 -5.96
N VAL A 130 -0.20 -14.94 -5.20
CA VAL A 130 0.06 -13.61 -5.80
C VAL A 130 1.31 -13.58 -6.70
N GLN A 131 2.26 -14.50 -6.49
CA GLN A 131 3.49 -14.59 -7.27
C GLN A 131 3.28 -15.24 -8.64
N LYS A 132 2.16 -15.95 -8.85
CA LYS A 132 1.82 -16.56 -10.14
C LYS A 132 1.59 -15.49 -11.22
N SER A 133 1.66 -15.92 -12.48
CA SER A 133 1.29 -15.09 -13.63
C SER A 133 -0.19 -14.67 -13.58
N LYS A 134 -0.55 -13.62 -14.32
CA LYS A 134 -1.96 -13.16 -14.40
C LYS A 134 -2.86 -14.20 -15.05
N GLU A 135 -2.33 -14.95 -16.01
CA GLU A 135 -3.00 -16.05 -16.70
C GLU A 135 -3.34 -17.20 -15.75
N GLU A 136 -2.53 -17.39 -14.70
CA GLU A 136 -2.75 -18.39 -13.66
C GLU A 136 -3.50 -17.84 -12.44
N GLY A 137 -4.00 -16.60 -12.52
CA GLY A 137 -4.76 -15.93 -11.46
C GLY A 137 -3.92 -15.27 -10.36
N GLY A 138 -2.61 -15.13 -10.56
CA GLY A 138 -1.74 -14.30 -9.72
C GLY A 138 -1.59 -12.88 -10.26
N LEU A 139 -0.62 -12.14 -9.73
CA LEU A 139 -0.32 -10.76 -10.16
C LEU A 139 1.18 -10.49 -10.34
N GLU A 140 2.00 -11.54 -10.39
CA GLU A 140 3.47 -11.44 -10.47
C GLU A 140 4.05 -10.54 -9.36
N GLY A 141 3.40 -10.56 -8.19
CA GLY A 141 3.65 -9.62 -7.09
C GLY A 141 4.48 -10.21 -5.96
N GLY A 142 5.27 -9.37 -5.30
CA GLY A 142 5.94 -9.70 -4.04
C GLY A 142 5.01 -9.61 -2.82
N VAL A 143 5.45 -10.18 -1.70
CA VAL A 143 4.68 -10.25 -0.45
C VAL A 143 5.45 -9.66 0.71
N LEU A 144 4.79 -8.82 1.51
CA LEU A 144 5.22 -8.44 2.85
C LEU A 144 4.34 -9.15 3.87
N TYR A 145 4.89 -10.14 4.56
CA TYR A 145 4.19 -10.88 5.61
C TYR A 145 4.59 -10.34 6.99
N ILE A 146 3.63 -9.80 7.75
CA ILE A 146 3.84 -9.31 9.12
C ILE A 146 3.28 -10.34 10.08
N ASP A 147 4.16 -10.98 10.85
CA ASP A 147 3.79 -12.02 11.81
C ASP A 147 3.87 -11.51 13.25
N THR A 148 2.73 -11.49 13.94
CA THR A 148 2.63 -11.01 15.33
C THR A 148 2.65 -12.13 16.36
N GLU A 149 2.49 -13.38 15.95
CA GLU A 149 2.32 -14.54 16.84
C GLU A 149 3.37 -15.64 16.60
N GLY A 150 4.31 -15.43 15.67
CA GLY A 150 5.30 -16.44 15.31
C GLY A 150 4.67 -17.65 14.61
N THR A 151 3.63 -17.42 13.81
CA THR A 151 2.86 -18.46 13.10
C THR A 151 3.35 -18.71 11.68
N PHE A 152 4.25 -17.87 11.15
CA PHE A 152 4.84 -18.06 9.83
C PHE A 152 5.72 -19.31 9.80
N ARG A 153 5.49 -20.19 8.82
CA ARG A 153 6.24 -21.44 8.63
C ARG A 153 6.76 -21.47 7.19
N PRO A 154 8.06 -21.16 6.96
CA PRO A 154 8.65 -21.18 5.63
C PRO A 154 8.49 -22.54 4.93
N GLU A 155 8.55 -23.63 5.69
CA GLU A 155 8.37 -24.99 5.17
C GLU A 155 6.97 -25.16 4.59
N ARG A 156 5.97 -24.48 5.16
CA ARG A 156 4.61 -24.49 4.63
C ARG A 156 4.48 -23.70 3.34
N ILE A 157 5.22 -22.59 3.19
CA ILE A 157 5.31 -21.86 1.91
C ILE A 157 5.87 -22.77 0.83
N VAL A 158 7.00 -23.44 1.09
CA VAL A 158 7.62 -24.37 0.14
C VAL A 158 6.66 -25.48 -0.28
N GLN A 159 5.94 -26.07 0.68
CA GLN A 159 4.93 -27.09 0.37
C GLN A 159 3.81 -26.59 -0.53
N ILE A 160 3.33 -25.36 -0.30
CA ILE A 160 2.26 -24.76 -1.11
C ILE A 160 2.80 -24.43 -2.52
N ALA A 161 3.99 -23.83 -2.61
CA ALA A 161 4.65 -23.54 -3.88
C ALA A 161 4.81 -24.80 -4.74
N GLN A 162 5.34 -25.88 -4.16
CA GLN A 162 5.49 -27.17 -4.85
C GLN A 162 4.15 -27.76 -5.29
N ALA A 163 3.08 -27.61 -4.50
CA ALA A 163 1.74 -28.05 -4.88
C ALA A 163 1.13 -27.23 -6.04
N HIS A 164 1.70 -26.07 -6.34
CA HIS A 164 1.33 -25.18 -7.45
C HIS A 164 2.39 -25.13 -8.57
N ASP A 165 3.30 -26.11 -8.61
CA ASP A 165 4.39 -26.25 -9.59
C ASP A 165 5.38 -25.08 -9.62
N MET A 166 5.63 -24.47 -8.46
CA MET A 166 6.58 -23.37 -8.25
C MET A 166 7.79 -23.82 -7.43
N ASP A 167 8.92 -23.09 -7.56
CA ASP A 167 10.19 -23.35 -6.88
C ASP A 167 10.33 -22.68 -5.49
#